data_AF-A0A2E2CTB7-F1
#
_entry.id   AF-A0A2E2CTB7-F1
#
_cell.length_a   1.000
_cell.length_b   1.000
_cell.length_c   1.000
_cell.angle_alpha   90.00
_cell.angle_beta   90.00
_cell.angle_gamma   90.00
#
_symmetry.space_group_name_H-M   'P 1'
#
loop_
_entity.id
_entity.type
_entity.pdbx_description
1 polymer ?
#
loop_
_entity_poly.entity_id
_entity_poly.type
_entity_poly.pdbx_seq_one_letter_code
_entity_poly.pdbx_strand_id
1 'polypeptide(L)'
;MDIVERGAGTMKATEHPHIAEVRRELVYENNRWRHLMIVVTDLSLDPSDPGHDAKTLNEIIQLVANSAIENNSGYHGIVVRNP
;
A
#
# COMPACT_ATOMS: atom_id res chain seq x y z
N MET A 1 28.51 -13.73 -2.86
CA MET A 1 27.81 -12.93 -3.88
C MET A 1 26.61 -12.36 -3.18
N ASP A 2 26.86 -11.33 -2.39
CA ASP A 2 25.89 -10.78 -1.45
C ASP A 2 25.08 -9.71 -2.16
N ILE A 3 23.81 -10.03 -2.41
CA ILE A 3 22.84 -9.04 -2.84
C ILE A 3 22.50 -8.20 -1.61
N VAL A 4 23.21 -7.08 -1.48
CA VAL A 4 22.88 -6.03 -0.52
C VAL A 4 21.48 -5.53 -0.87
N GLU A 5 20.51 -5.77 0.02
CA GLU A 5 19.18 -5.16 0.02
C GLU A 5 19.33 -3.63 0.11
N ARG A 6 19.56 -2.98 -1.03
CA ARG A 6 19.62 -1.53 -1.11
C ARG A 6 18.20 -0.98 -1.11
N GLY A 7 17.78 -0.52 0.06
CA GLY A 7 16.96 0.68 0.20
C GLY A 7 15.46 0.49 -0.01
N ALA A 8 14.79 -0.16 0.94
CA ALA A 8 13.48 0.32 1.35
C ALA A 8 13.74 1.35 2.46
N GLY A 9 13.87 2.64 2.10
CA GLY A 9 13.64 3.68 3.11
C GLY A 9 12.30 3.37 3.73
N THR A 10 12.26 3.14 5.04
CA THR A 10 11.06 2.76 5.76
C THR A 10 10.01 3.81 5.43
N MET A 11 9.05 3.42 4.60
CA MET A 11 7.98 4.32 4.21
C MET A 11 7.24 4.59 5.52
N LYS A 12 7.19 5.84 5.98
CA LYS A 12 6.43 6.21 7.19
C LYS A 12 5.01 5.65 7.17
N ALA A 13 4.50 5.38 5.96
CA ALA A 13 3.25 4.69 5.74
C ALA A 13 3.12 3.34 6.47
N THR A 14 4.21 2.63 6.76
CA THR A 14 4.19 1.36 7.50
C THR A 14 3.95 1.50 9.02
N GLU A 15 3.90 2.72 9.55
CA GLU A 15 3.74 2.99 10.99
C GLU A 15 2.28 3.01 11.47
N HIS A 16 1.31 2.84 10.57
CA HIS A 16 -0.11 2.84 10.95
C HIS A 16 -0.52 1.50 11.61
N PRO A 17 -1.27 1.50 12.73
CA PRO A 17 -1.59 0.27 13.48
C PRO A 17 -2.28 -0.83 12.67
N HIS A 18 -3.07 -0.42 11.68
CA HIS A 18 -3.87 -1.31 10.84
C HIS A 18 -3.18 -1.68 9.51
N ILE A 19 -1.91 -1.32 9.32
CA ILE A 19 -1.14 -1.69 8.13
C ILE A 19 -0.19 -2.81 8.51
N ALA A 20 -0.47 -4.00 7.99
CA ALA A 20 0.38 -5.16 8.19
C ALA A 20 1.60 -5.12 7.25
N GLU A 21 1.42 -4.68 6.01
CA GLU A 21 2.48 -4.65 5.00
C GLU A 21 2.21 -3.56 3.96
N VAL A 22 3.27 -2.91 3.47
CA VAL A 22 3.22 -2.09 2.26
C VAL A 22 4.27 -2.60 1.30
N ARG A 23 3.87 -2.98 0.09
CA ARG A 23 4.79 -3.50 -0.93
C ARG A 23 4.47 -2.98 -2.31
N ARG A 24 5.42 -3.14 -3.23
CA ARG A 24 5.32 -2.70 -4.62
C ARG A 24 5.08 -3.92 -5.50
N GLU A 25 4.04 -3.89 -6.33
CA GLU A 25 3.79 -4.93 -7.32
C GLU A 25 3.84 -4.34 -8.73
N LEU A 26 4.35 -5.12 -9.67
CA LEU A 26 4.32 -4.80 -11.09
C LEU A 26 3.27 -5.69 -11.75
N VAL A 27 2.23 -5.08 -12.30
CA VAL A 27 1.10 -5.79 -12.91
C VAL A 27 1.02 -5.47 -14.39
N TYR A 28 0.79 -6.50 -15.22
CA TYR A 28 0.55 -6.34 -16.65
C TYR A 28 -0.95 -6.36 -16.94
N GLU A 29 -1.51 -5.21 -17.31
CA GLU A 29 -2.94 -5.05 -17.57
C GLU A 29 -3.16 -4.10 -18.74
N ASN A 30 -4.17 -4.37 -19.57
CA ASN A 30 -4.51 -3.54 -20.74
C ASN A 30 -3.30 -3.26 -21.64
N ASN A 31 -2.49 -4.29 -21.90
CA ASN A 31 -1.30 -4.23 -22.75
C ASN A 31 -0.20 -3.27 -22.26
N ARG A 32 -0.16 -2.95 -20.95
CA ARG A 32 0.86 -2.08 -20.33
C ARG A 32 1.29 -2.57 -18.94
N TRP A 33 2.56 -2.33 -18.60
CA TRP A 33 3.07 -2.52 -17.24
C TRP A 33 2.62 -1.38 -16.33
N ARG A 34 2.15 -1.72 -15.13
CA ARG A 34 1.71 -0.76 -14.11
C ARG A 34 2.36 -1.08 -12.77
N HIS A 35 3.06 -0.09 -12.22
CA HIS A 35 3.52 -0.13 -10.83
C HIS A 35 2.36 0.18 -9.89
N LEU A 36 2.01 -0.77 -9.02
CA LEU A 36 0.99 -0.61 -8.00
C LEU A 36 1.63 -0.62 -6.61
N MET A 37 1.11 0.22 -5.74
CA MET A 37 1.36 0.10 -4.31
C MET A 37 0.30 -0.80 -3.70
N ILE A 38 0.71 -1.86 -3.03
CA ILE A 38 -0.19 -2.77 -2.32
C ILE A 38 -0.07 -2.48 -0.83
N VAL A 39 -1.21 -2.24 -0.20
CA VAL A 39 -1.32 -2.03 1.24
C VAL A 39 -2.14 -3.17 1.82
N VAL A 40 -1.51 -3.99 2.66
CA VAL A 40 -2.17 -5.08 3.36
C VAL A 40 -2.63 -4.57 4.71
N THR A 41 -3.92 -4.70 4.99
CA THR A 41 -4.57 -4.25 6.23
C THR A 41 -5.28 -5.40 6.94
N ASP A 42 -5.45 -5.28 8.24
CA ASP A 42 -6.25 -6.17 9.08
C ASP A 42 -7.75 -5.78 9.12
N LEU A 43 -8.11 -4.58 8.62
CA LEU A 43 -9.47 -4.07 8.58
C LEU A 43 -10.29 -4.70 7.46
N SER A 44 -11.55 -5.08 7.72
CA SER A 44 -12.38 -5.70 6.69
C SER A 44 -12.69 -4.73 5.54
N LEU A 45 -12.56 -5.20 4.28
CA LEU A 45 -12.94 -4.44 3.09
C LEU A 45 -14.42 -4.62 2.73
N ASP A 46 -15.12 -5.59 3.34
CA ASP A 46 -16.55 -5.77 3.14
C ASP A 46 -17.31 -4.74 3.98
N PRO A 47 -18.06 -3.81 3.38
CA PRO A 47 -18.82 -2.80 4.11
C PRO A 47 -19.88 -3.35 5.07
N SER A 48 -20.23 -4.63 4.93
CA SER A 48 -21.24 -5.32 5.73
C SER A 48 -20.66 -5.95 7.00
N ASP A 49 -19.34 -6.07 7.09
CA ASP A 49 -18.63 -6.68 8.22
C ASP A 49 -18.56 -5.72 9.42
N PRO A 50 -18.85 -6.18 10.65
CA PRO A 50 -18.66 -5.37 11.86
C PRO A 50 -17.24 -4.82 12.06
N GLY A 51 -16.21 -5.47 11.48
CA GLY A 51 -14.82 -5.03 11.46
C GLY A 51 -14.47 -4.05 10.33
N HIS A 52 -15.46 -3.59 9.56
CA HIS A 52 -15.25 -2.58 8.53
C HIS A 52 -15.14 -1.18 9.14
N ASP A 53 -14.05 -0.50 8.84
CA ASP A 53 -13.86 0.91 9.17
C ASP A 53 -13.44 1.71 7.92
N ALA A 54 -14.43 2.24 7.21
CA ALA A 54 -14.22 3.07 6.02
C ALA A 54 -13.36 4.31 6.30
N LYS A 55 -13.47 4.87 7.51
CA LYS A 55 -12.73 6.08 7.88
C LYS A 55 -11.25 5.75 8.00
N THR A 56 -10.92 4.71 8.75
CA THR A 56 -9.53 4.27 8.93
C THR A 56 -8.93 3.76 7.63
N LEU A 57 -9.70 3.05 6.79
CA LEU A 57 -9.24 2.66 5.44
C LEU A 57 -8.86 3.88 4.59
N ASN A 58 -9.66 4.95 4.63
CA ASN A 58 -9.35 6.17 3.91
C ASN A 58 -8.11 6.91 4.48
N GLU A 59 -7.95 6.93 5.81
CA GLU A 59 -6.77 7.48 6.48
C GLU A 59 -5.49 6.74 6.04
N ILE A 60 -5.53 5.41 5.99
CA ILE A 60 -4.46 4.55 5.48
C ILE A 60 -4.11 4.91 4.02
N ILE A 61 -5.11 5.01 3.15
CA ILE A 61 -4.90 5.34 1.73
C ILE A 61 -4.23 6.72 1.59
N GLN A 62 -4.69 7.73 2.34
CA GLN A 62 -4.12 9.07 2.30
C GLN A 62 -2.68 9.09 2.80
N LEU A 63 -2.38 8.40 3.89
CA LEU A 63 -1.05 8.28 4.47
C LEU A 63 -0.06 7.64 3.49
N VAL A 64 -0.47 6.56 2.82
CA VAL A 64 0.34 5.89 1.78
C VAL A 64 0.51 6.79 0.56
N ALA A 65 -0.55 7.47 0.11
CA ALA A 65 -0.48 8.39 -1.03
C ALA A 65 0.47 9.56 -0.77
N ASN A 66 0.36 10.20 0.39
CA ASN A 66 1.24 11.30 0.79
C ASN A 66 2.69 10.84 0.87
N SER A 67 2.95 9.68 1.46
CA SER A 67 4.30 9.14 1.53
C SER A 67 4.87 8.79 0.15
N ALA A 68 4.05 8.29 -0.77
CA ALA A 68 4.46 8.02 -2.14
C ALA A 68 4.82 9.30 -2.91
N ILE A 69 4.06 10.38 -2.73
CA ILE A 69 4.32 11.69 -3.31
C ILE A 69 5.62 12.29 -2.77
N GLU A 70 5.81 12.28 -1.44
CA GLU A 70 7.02 12.79 -0.78
C GLU A 70 8.29 12.07 -1.26
N ASN A 71 8.20 10.75 -1.50
CA ASN A 71 9.31 9.94 -1.97
C ASN A 71 9.48 9.95 -3.51
N ASN A 72 8.76 10.82 -4.22
CA ASN A 72 8.75 10.90 -5.70
C ASN A 72 8.63 9.53 -6.38
N SER A 73 7.86 8.63 -5.77
CA SER A 73 7.78 7.25 -6.20
C SER A 73 6.62 7.12 -7.20
N GLY A 74 6.93 6.93 -8.47
CA GLY A 74 5.94 6.82 -9.53
C GLY A 74 5.10 5.54 -9.44
N TYR A 75 3.84 5.67 -9.03
CA TYR A 75 2.86 4.57 -9.06
C TYR A 75 1.65 4.94 -9.89
N HIS A 76 1.03 3.92 -10.45
CA HIS A 76 -0.18 4.06 -11.26
C HIS A 76 -1.46 3.92 -10.42
N GLY A 77 -1.35 3.49 -9.17
CA GLY A 77 -2.47 3.29 -8.25
C GLY A 77 -2.04 2.66 -6.93
N ILE A 78 -2.94 2.77 -5.94
CA ILE A 78 -2.85 2.10 -4.63
C ILE A 78 -3.97 1.06 -4.60
N VAL A 79 -3.66 -0.14 -4.13
CA VAL A 79 -4.61 -1.23 -3.94
C VAL A 79 -4.54 -1.66 -2.48
N VAL A 80 -5.68 -1.64 -1.80
CA VAL A 80 -5.81 -2.17 -0.45
C VAL A 80 -6.24 -3.62 -0.54
N ARG A 81 -5.60 -4.49 0.24
CA ARG A 81 -5.90 -5.92 0.32
C ARG A 81 -5.99 -6.37 1.77
N ASN A 82 -6.76 -7.42 1.98
CA ASN A 82 -6.76 -8.19 3.22
C ASN A 82 -6.01 -9.51 3.03
N PRO A 83 -5.39 -10.05 4.09
CA PRO A 83 -4.72 -11.35 4.06
C PRO A 83 -5.68 -12.51 3.75
#